data_AF-A0AB39WK78-F1
#
_entry.id   AF-A0AB39WK78-F1
#
_cell.length_a   1.000
_cell.length_b   1.000
_cell.length_c   1.000
_cell.angle_alpha   90.00
_cell.angle_beta   90.00
_cell.angle_gamma   90.00
#
_symmetry.space_group_name_H-M   'P 1'
#
loop_
_entity.id
_entity.type
_entity.pdbx_description
1 polymer ?
#
loop_
_entity_poly.entity_id
_entity_poly.type
_entity_poly.pdbx_seq_one_letter_code
_entity_poly.pdbx_strand_id
1 'polypeptide(L)'
;MKTKSRIASILKADCLDSTVTGMPTFYLSELILQNDQDFQLPTNVRLGHLAEKIVSELIKLSTNYKVLYENSQIIEDQKTIGEIDFIVENSIDKKLIHMELAYKFYLLDPSISSEFINNWIGPNRNDSLHQKLDKLKSKQFPLLYHSCAKSKFSTIDINTISQALCLLVSLFIPYEFNTKLPPAYQKAVKGYYFNLETFNSIDNPEKQYYLPSKKEWGINPSENEIWNDYKGIENQMNTCLKEKQSVLCWQKYKEDYLSFFIVWW
;
A
#
# COMPACT_ATOMS: atom_id res chain seq x y z
N MET A 1 -0.35 -17.71 2.82
CA MET A 1 -1.27 -16.57 3.01
C MET A 1 -2.68 -16.99 3.44
N LYS A 2 -3.09 -16.63 4.66
CA LYS A 2 -4.47 -16.77 5.16
C LYS A 2 -5.35 -15.67 4.56
N THR A 3 -6.41 -16.04 3.83
CA THR A 3 -7.31 -15.08 3.13
C THR A 3 -7.89 -14.03 4.07
N LYS A 4 -8.44 -14.44 5.21
CA LYS A 4 -9.03 -13.52 6.20
C LYS A 4 -8.01 -12.50 6.72
N SER A 5 -6.82 -12.96 7.11
CA SER A 5 -5.74 -12.08 7.60
C SER A 5 -5.31 -11.09 6.51
N ARG A 6 -5.30 -11.51 5.24
CA ARG A 6 -4.98 -10.62 4.11
C ARG A 6 -6.07 -9.57 3.88
N ILE A 7 -7.35 -9.92 3.88
CA ILE A 7 -8.43 -8.93 3.72
C ILE A 7 -8.41 -7.94 4.88
N ALA A 8 -8.32 -8.44 6.11
CA ALA A 8 -8.28 -7.62 7.31
C ALA A 8 -7.12 -6.61 7.30
N SER A 9 -5.95 -7.03 6.84
CA SER A 9 -4.79 -6.13 6.75
C SER A 9 -4.91 -5.00 5.70
N ILE A 10 -5.69 -5.19 4.62
CA ILE A 10 -5.97 -4.12 3.66
C ILE A 10 -7.03 -3.18 4.23
N LEU A 11 -8.10 -3.73 4.80
CA LEU A 11 -9.17 -2.92 5.40
C LEU A 11 -8.67 -2.04 6.55
N LYS A 12 -7.72 -2.55 7.34
CA LYS A 12 -7.12 -1.86 8.49
C LYS A 12 -5.83 -1.11 8.15
N ALA A 13 -5.44 -1.05 6.87
CA ALA A 13 -4.23 -0.34 6.48
C ALA A 13 -4.41 1.17 6.72
N ASP A 14 -3.37 1.83 7.23
CA ASP A 14 -3.40 3.27 7.44
C ASP A 14 -3.38 4.02 6.12
N CYS A 15 -4.05 5.16 6.11
CA CYS A 15 -4.08 6.08 4.98
C CYS A 15 -3.40 7.41 5.33
N LEU A 16 -2.56 7.91 4.42
CA LEU A 16 -2.12 9.30 4.47
C LEU A 16 -3.26 10.19 3.99
N ASP A 17 -3.62 11.17 4.79
CA ASP A 17 -4.76 12.04 4.54
C ASP A 17 -4.40 13.25 3.66
N SER A 18 -5.39 14.10 3.41
CA SER A 18 -5.26 15.29 2.56
C SER A 18 -4.23 16.31 3.08
N THR A 19 -3.88 16.29 4.37
CA THR A 19 -2.85 17.19 4.92
C THR A 19 -1.45 16.84 4.42
N VAL A 20 -1.23 15.58 4.06
CA VAL A 20 0.03 15.07 3.49
C VAL A 20 -0.04 15.03 1.97
N THR A 21 -1.13 14.51 1.42
CA THR A 21 -1.25 14.24 -0.01
C THR A 21 -1.64 15.48 -0.83
N GLY A 22 -2.31 16.45 -0.20
CA GLY A 22 -2.93 17.60 -0.86
C GLY A 22 -4.10 17.21 -1.77
N MET A 23 -4.71 16.05 -1.55
CA MET A 23 -5.82 15.51 -2.34
C MET A 23 -6.91 14.96 -1.40
N PRO A 24 -8.21 15.01 -1.77
CA PRO A 24 -9.25 14.39 -0.97
C PRO A 24 -8.97 12.89 -0.76
N THR A 25 -9.31 12.37 0.41
CA THR A 25 -8.99 11.00 0.81
C THR A 25 -10.24 10.15 0.79
N PHE A 26 -10.15 8.94 0.22
CA PHE A 26 -11.17 7.91 0.36
C PHE A 26 -10.74 6.93 1.44
N TYR A 27 -11.48 6.84 2.53
CA TYR A 27 -11.15 5.95 3.64
C TYR A 27 -11.95 4.65 3.56
N LEU A 28 -11.26 3.51 3.51
CA LEU A 28 -11.93 2.20 3.56
C LEU A 28 -12.73 1.98 4.86
N SER A 29 -12.38 2.68 5.94
CA SER A 29 -13.12 2.65 7.21
C SER A 29 -14.51 3.28 7.12
N GLU A 30 -14.80 4.05 6.07
CA GLU A 30 -16.14 4.62 5.83
C GLU A 30 -17.10 3.60 5.19
N LEU A 31 -16.61 2.44 4.73
CA LEU A 31 -17.46 1.39 4.15
C LEU A 31 -18.33 0.74 5.23
N ILE A 32 -19.65 0.71 5.01
CA ILE A 32 -20.62 0.04 5.88
C ILE A 32 -20.83 -1.38 5.37
N LEU A 33 -20.09 -2.34 5.93
CA LEU A 33 -20.09 -3.75 5.56
C LEU A 33 -21.18 -4.51 6.35
N GLN A 34 -22.04 -5.27 5.66
CA GLN A 34 -23.14 -6.04 6.29
C GLN A 34 -22.78 -7.50 6.62
N ASN A 35 -21.81 -8.09 5.92
CA ASN A 35 -21.49 -9.51 5.99
C ASN A 35 -20.03 -9.74 6.37
N ASP A 36 -19.75 -10.95 6.85
CA ASP A 36 -18.38 -11.42 6.97
C ASP A 36 -17.67 -11.37 5.61
N GLN A 37 -16.42 -10.90 5.64
CA GLN A 37 -15.57 -10.71 4.46
C GLN A 37 -15.04 -12.06 3.95
N ASP A 38 -15.93 -12.85 3.36
CA ASP A 38 -15.61 -14.17 2.85
C ASP A 38 -15.70 -14.21 1.32
N PHE A 39 -14.63 -13.76 0.68
CA PHE A 39 -14.46 -13.86 -0.76
C PHE A 39 -13.08 -14.45 -1.10
N GLN A 40 -13.02 -15.19 -2.21
CA GLN A 40 -11.79 -15.83 -2.65
C GLN A 40 -10.83 -14.82 -3.25
N LEU A 41 -9.55 -14.95 -2.88
CA LEU A 41 -8.48 -14.11 -3.42
C LEU A 41 -7.79 -14.80 -4.59
N PRO A 42 -7.46 -14.06 -5.65
CA PRO A 42 -6.66 -14.59 -6.75
C PRO A 42 -5.27 -14.98 -6.23
N THR A 43 -4.78 -16.15 -6.67
CA THR A 43 -3.51 -16.70 -6.20
C THR A 43 -2.31 -16.19 -7.00
N ASN A 44 -2.50 -15.82 -8.28
CA ASN A 44 -1.41 -15.48 -9.22
C ASN A 44 -1.42 -14.02 -9.67
N VAL A 45 -1.53 -13.09 -8.72
CA VAL A 45 -1.46 -11.64 -8.99
C VAL A 45 -0.37 -10.95 -8.17
N ARG A 46 0.09 -9.79 -8.65
CA ARG A 46 0.99 -8.91 -7.90
C ARG A 46 0.23 -8.25 -6.74
N LEU A 47 0.95 -7.80 -5.71
CA LEU A 47 0.36 -7.21 -4.51
C LEU A 47 -0.58 -6.03 -4.79
N GLY A 48 -0.23 -5.15 -5.75
CA GLY A 48 -1.08 -4.02 -6.14
C GLY A 48 -2.45 -4.47 -6.63
N HIS A 49 -2.49 -5.35 -7.64
CA HIS A 49 -3.72 -5.93 -8.16
C HIS A 49 -4.49 -6.76 -7.12
N LEU A 50 -3.78 -7.40 -6.18
CA LEU A 50 -4.43 -8.08 -5.06
C LEU A 50 -5.17 -7.09 -4.16
N ALA A 51 -4.54 -5.95 -3.84
CA ALA A 51 -5.17 -4.89 -3.06
C ALA A 51 -6.35 -4.27 -3.81
N GLU A 52 -6.23 -3.99 -5.11
CA GLU A 52 -7.34 -3.53 -5.96
C GLU A 52 -8.52 -4.50 -5.94
N LYS A 53 -8.26 -5.80 -6.09
CA LYS A 53 -9.32 -6.81 -6.00
C LYS A 53 -9.98 -6.84 -4.63
N ILE A 54 -9.21 -6.76 -3.55
CA ILE A 54 -9.76 -6.71 -2.19
C ILE A 54 -10.63 -5.46 -2.00
N VAL A 55 -10.14 -4.28 -2.39
CA VAL A 55 -10.88 -3.02 -2.27
C VAL A 55 -12.16 -3.05 -3.11
N SER A 56 -12.09 -3.57 -4.34
CA SER A 56 -13.25 -3.79 -5.20
C SER A 56 -14.34 -4.60 -4.49
N GLU A 57 -13.98 -5.77 -3.94
CA GLU A 57 -14.95 -6.62 -3.22
C GLU A 57 -15.46 -5.95 -1.95
N LEU A 58 -14.62 -5.24 -1.20
CA LEU A 58 -15.05 -4.50 -0.01
C LEU A 58 -16.07 -3.41 -0.35
N ILE A 59 -15.87 -2.66 -1.45
CA ILE A 59 -16.82 -1.63 -1.89
C ILE A 59 -18.13 -2.28 -2.36
N LYS A 60 -18.06 -3.40 -3.10
CA LYS A 60 -19.26 -4.15 -3.55
C LYS A 60 -20.06 -4.74 -2.39
N LEU A 61 -19.40 -5.11 -1.30
CA LEU A 61 -20.04 -5.59 -0.06
C LEU A 61 -20.55 -4.46 0.84
N SER A 62 -20.15 -3.21 0.57
CA SER A 62 -20.63 -2.06 1.33
C SER A 62 -22.03 -1.66 0.91
N THR A 63 -22.80 -1.11 1.85
CA THR A 63 -24.16 -0.62 1.57
C THR A 63 -24.19 0.83 1.10
N ASN A 64 -23.16 1.59 1.44
CA ASN A 64 -23.08 3.02 1.20
C ASN A 64 -22.32 3.41 -0.08
N TYR A 65 -21.71 2.45 -0.77
CA TYR A 65 -21.09 2.69 -2.08
C TYR A 65 -21.43 1.60 -3.08
N LYS A 66 -21.43 2.01 -4.36
CA LYS A 66 -21.58 1.11 -5.51
C LYS A 66 -20.43 1.33 -6.48
N VAL A 67 -19.78 0.26 -6.93
CA VAL A 67 -18.82 0.31 -8.03
C VAL A 67 -19.59 0.48 -9.34
N LEU A 68 -19.32 1.55 -10.09
CA LEU A 68 -19.85 1.74 -11.45
C LEU A 68 -18.84 1.28 -12.51
N TYR A 69 -17.56 1.62 -12.29
CA TYR A 69 -16.46 1.22 -13.14
C TYR A 69 -15.27 0.83 -12.26
N GLU A 70 -14.51 -0.17 -12.68
CA GLU A 70 -13.24 -0.56 -12.06
C GLU A 70 -12.24 -0.99 -13.16
N ASN A 71 -10.95 -0.77 -12.93
CA ASN A 71 -9.83 -1.14 -13.81
C ASN A 71 -10.08 -0.75 -15.28
N SER A 72 -10.55 0.48 -15.50
CA SER A 72 -11.03 0.95 -16.80
C SER A 72 -9.90 1.56 -17.63
N GLN A 73 -9.34 0.76 -18.54
CA GLN A 73 -8.30 1.22 -19.47
C GLN A 73 -8.80 2.30 -20.43
N ILE A 74 -8.05 3.39 -20.55
CA ILE A 74 -8.31 4.45 -21.51
C ILE A 74 -7.38 4.24 -22.71
N ILE A 75 -7.99 4.04 -23.88
CA ILE A 75 -7.27 3.69 -25.11
C ILE A 75 -7.44 4.82 -26.13
N GLU A 76 -6.32 5.29 -26.66
CA GLU A 76 -6.23 6.24 -27.77
C GLU A 76 -5.34 5.62 -28.84
N ASP A 77 -5.81 5.59 -30.10
CA ASP A 77 -5.06 5.02 -31.23
C ASP A 77 -4.46 3.62 -30.96
N GLN A 78 -5.28 2.72 -30.40
CA GLN A 78 -4.91 1.35 -30.01
C GLN A 78 -3.82 1.26 -28.91
N LYS A 79 -3.46 2.38 -28.28
CA LYS A 79 -2.51 2.44 -27.16
C LYS A 79 -3.25 2.76 -25.87
N THR A 80 -2.93 2.02 -24.81
CA THR A 80 -3.40 2.38 -23.47
C THR A 80 -2.65 3.61 -22.98
N ILE A 81 -3.35 4.73 -22.82
CA ILE A 81 -2.77 5.99 -22.31
C ILE A 81 -2.85 6.09 -20.79
N GLY A 82 -3.68 5.25 -20.16
CA GLY A 82 -3.78 5.12 -18.73
C GLY A 82 -4.95 4.22 -18.33
N GLU A 83 -5.19 4.14 -17.02
CA GLU A 83 -6.27 3.36 -16.43
C GLU A 83 -6.91 4.20 -15.32
N ILE A 84 -8.24 4.11 -15.22
CA ILE A 84 -9.02 4.64 -14.11
C ILE A 84 -9.33 3.48 -13.17
N ASP A 85 -8.78 3.52 -11.96
CA ASP A 85 -8.88 2.42 -11.01
C ASP A 85 -10.34 2.17 -10.62
N PHE A 86 -11.06 3.21 -10.19
CA PHE A 86 -12.46 3.12 -9.79
C PHE A 86 -13.25 4.39 -10.11
N ILE A 87 -14.50 4.19 -10.51
CA ILE A 87 -15.57 5.20 -10.38
C ILE A 87 -16.66 4.58 -9.50
N VAL A 88 -16.91 5.18 -8.35
CA VAL A 88 -17.90 4.73 -7.37
C VAL A 88 -18.99 5.77 -7.16
N GLU A 89 -20.20 5.31 -6.85
CA GLU A 89 -21.33 6.15 -6.46
C GLU A 89 -21.56 5.99 -4.95
N ASN A 90 -21.68 7.11 -4.24
CA ASN A 90 -22.20 7.09 -2.87
C ASN A 90 -23.71 6.84 -2.89
N SER A 91 -24.16 5.77 -2.22
CA SER A 91 -25.56 5.33 -2.27
C SER A 91 -26.54 6.33 -1.64
N ILE A 92 -26.07 7.20 -0.74
CA ILE A 92 -26.88 8.15 0.04
C ILE A 92 -27.14 9.43 -0.76
N ASP A 93 -26.07 10.11 -1.21
CA ASP A 93 -26.18 11.42 -1.87
C ASP A 93 -25.99 11.38 -3.38
N LYS A 94 -25.76 10.18 -3.95
CA LYS A 94 -25.57 9.94 -5.38
C LYS A 94 -24.37 10.63 -6.00
N LYS A 95 -23.43 11.12 -5.19
CA LYS A 95 -22.19 11.69 -5.71
C LYS A 95 -21.30 10.60 -6.30
N LEU A 96 -20.72 10.94 -7.45
CA LEU A 96 -19.72 10.11 -8.12
C LEU A 96 -18.32 10.50 -7.66
N ILE A 97 -17.48 9.49 -7.46
CA ILE A 97 -16.10 9.63 -7.03
C ILE A 97 -15.22 8.83 -7.98
N HIS A 98 -14.30 9.50 -8.66
CA HIS A 98 -13.13 8.86 -9.26
C HIS A 98 -12.11 8.61 -8.15
N MET A 99 -11.95 7.34 -7.79
CA MET A 99 -11.02 6.92 -6.76
C MET A 99 -9.80 6.27 -7.40
N GLU A 100 -8.62 6.85 -7.16
CA GLU A 100 -7.34 6.19 -7.43
C GLU A 100 -6.89 5.43 -6.18
N LEU A 101 -6.40 4.20 -6.35
CA LEU A 101 -5.91 3.35 -5.29
C LEU A 101 -4.39 3.21 -5.37
N ALA A 102 -3.75 3.21 -4.21
CA ALA A 102 -2.34 2.87 -4.10
C ALA A 102 -2.09 2.13 -2.80
N TYR A 103 -1.39 0.99 -2.89
CA TYR A 103 -0.87 0.28 -1.73
C TYR A 103 0.65 0.28 -1.74
N LYS A 104 1.28 0.98 -0.79
CA LYS A 104 2.70 1.32 -0.83
C LYS A 104 3.43 1.09 0.48
N PHE A 105 4.73 0.82 0.35
CA PHE A 105 5.67 0.65 1.46
C PHE A 105 6.77 1.67 1.26
N TYR A 106 7.01 2.53 2.24
CA TYR A 106 8.05 3.55 2.14
C TYR A 106 8.95 3.54 3.37
N LEU A 107 10.23 3.78 3.14
CA LEU A 107 11.28 3.94 4.13
C LEU A 107 11.64 5.43 4.22
N LEU A 108 11.76 5.97 5.43
CA LEU A 108 12.20 7.34 5.65
C LEU A 108 13.73 7.43 5.58
N ASP A 109 14.26 8.08 4.56
CA ASP A 109 15.68 8.44 4.47
C ASP A 109 15.84 9.96 4.64
N PRO A 110 16.14 10.44 5.87
CA PRO A 110 16.20 11.86 6.18
C PRO A 110 17.37 12.59 5.50
N SER A 111 18.31 11.87 4.87
CA SER A 111 19.47 12.47 4.21
C SER A 111 19.18 12.99 2.79
N ILE A 112 18.02 12.64 2.21
CA ILE A 112 17.71 12.92 0.81
C ILE A 112 17.40 14.41 0.56
N SER A 113 16.60 15.02 1.42
CA SER A 113 16.04 16.36 1.19
C SER A 113 15.73 17.06 2.51
N SER A 114 15.78 18.39 2.48
CA SER A 114 15.26 19.24 3.57
C SER A 114 13.73 19.20 3.65
N GLU A 115 13.06 18.95 2.53
CA GLU A 115 11.61 18.76 2.48
C GLU A 115 11.23 17.32 2.88
N PHE A 116 10.55 17.19 4.02
CA PHE A 116 10.24 15.91 4.65
C PHE A 116 9.45 14.91 3.76
N ILE A 117 8.55 15.41 2.91
CA ILE A 117 7.75 14.56 2.00
C ILE A 117 8.62 13.83 0.96
N ASN A 118 9.77 14.41 0.59
CA ASN A 118 10.67 13.85 -0.42
C ASN A 118 11.55 12.72 0.13
N ASN A 119 11.57 12.54 1.45
CA ASN A 119 12.41 11.57 2.15
C ASN A 119 11.78 10.18 2.25
N TRP A 120 10.58 9.97 1.72
CA TRP A 120 9.89 8.68 1.72
C TRP A 120 10.11 7.92 0.41
N ILE A 121 10.99 6.91 0.46
CA ILE A 121 11.43 6.11 -0.69
C ILE A 121 10.98 4.66 -0.60
N GLY A 122 10.74 4.01 -1.74
CA GLY A 122 10.47 2.57 -1.76
C GLY A 122 11.68 1.79 -1.22
N PRO A 123 11.49 0.55 -0.73
CA PRO A 123 12.56 -0.23 -0.11
C PRO A 123 13.81 -0.41 -0.99
N ASN A 124 13.63 -0.39 -2.32
CA ASN A 124 14.69 -0.53 -3.32
C ASN A 124 15.04 0.79 -4.03
N ARG A 125 14.60 1.96 -3.51
CA ARG A 125 14.85 3.29 -4.08
C ARG A 125 14.34 3.51 -5.52
N ASN A 126 13.44 2.65 -6.02
CA ASN A 126 12.90 2.72 -7.38
C ASN A 126 11.64 3.61 -7.51
N ASP A 127 11.03 3.99 -6.38
CA ASP A 127 9.89 4.89 -6.31
C ASP A 127 9.96 5.73 -5.03
N SER A 128 9.15 6.78 -4.97
CA SER A 128 9.01 7.64 -3.79
C SER A 128 7.58 8.12 -3.64
N LEU A 129 7.22 8.51 -2.41
CA LEU A 129 5.91 9.08 -2.11
C LEU A 129 5.65 10.34 -2.94
N HIS A 130 6.60 11.27 -2.97
CA HIS A 130 6.49 12.51 -3.73
C HIS A 130 6.24 12.25 -5.22
N GLN A 131 7.05 11.40 -5.88
CA GLN A 131 6.84 11.06 -7.29
C GLN A 131 5.48 10.40 -7.56
N LYS A 132 4.96 9.58 -6.63
CA LYS A 132 3.63 8.99 -6.75
C LYS A 132 2.54 10.06 -6.67
N LEU A 133 2.63 11.00 -5.74
CA LEU A 133 1.66 12.09 -5.60
C LEU A 133 1.69 13.03 -6.81
N ASP A 134 2.89 13.36 -7.32
CA ASP A 134 3.04 14.20 -8.50
C ASP A 134 2.48 13.55 -9.75
N LYS A 135 2.75 12.25 -9.97
CA LYS A 135 2.17 11.50 -11.08
C LYS A 135 0.64 11.43 -10.99
N LEU A 136 0.09 11.25 -9.78
CA LEU A 136 -1.36 11.26 -9.58
C LEU A 136 -1.98 12.60 -9.99
N LYS A 137 -1.44 13.71 -9.49
CA LYS A 137 -1.95 15.07 -9.77
C LYS A 137 -1.80 15.48 -11.23
N SER A 138 -0.65 15.18 -11.83
CA SER A 138 -0.29 15.63 -13.18
C SER A 138 -0.82 14.74 -14.30
N LYS A 139 -1.14 13.48 -14.03
CA LYS A 139 -1.53 12.49 -15.06
C LYS A 139 -2.80 11.71 -14.74
N GLN A 140 -2.84 11.01 -13.61
CA GLN A 140 -3.94 10.06 -13.33
C GLN A 140 -5.29 10.75 -13.13
N PHE A 141 -5.33 11.81 -12.31
CA PHE A 141 -6.57 12.57 -12.12
C PHE A 141 -6.99 13.34 -13.37
N PRO A 142 -6.10 14.03 -14.10
CA PRO A 142 -6.46 14.63 -15.39
C PRO A 142 -6.99 13.63 -16.44
N LEU A 143 -6.61 12.35 -16.36
CA LEU A 143 -7.02 11.32 -17.34
C LEU A 143 -8.54 11.20 -17.46
N LEU A 144 -9.29 11.42 -16.38
CA LEU A 144 -10.76 11.39 -16.39
C LEU A 144 -11.37 12.36 -17.42
N TYR A 145 -10.69 13.48 -17.67
CA TYR A 145 -11.15 14.53 -18.56
C TYR A 145 -10.63 14.38 -20.00
N HIS A 146 -9.87 13.33 -20.28
CA HIS A 146 -9.42 13.00 -21.63
C HIS A 146 -10.60 12.66 -22.55
N SER A 147 -10.53 13.00 -23.84
CA SER A 147 -11.61 12.74 -24.82
C SER A 147 -12.05 11.27 -24.84
N CYS A 148 -11.07 10.35 -24.87
CA CYS A 148 -11.32 8.90 -24.79
C CYS A 148 -12.01 8.47 -23.49
N ALA A 149 -11.67 9.08 -22.35
CA ALA A 149 -12.33 8.80 -21.07
C ALA A 149 -13.78 9.31 -21.07
N LYS A 150 -14.04 10.51 -21.59
CA LYS A 150 -15.40 11.04 -21.77
C LYS A 150 -16.25 10.13 -22.65
N SER A 151 -15.68 9.63 -23.75
CA SER A 151 -16.39 8.69 -24.62
C SER A 151 -16.66 7.36 -23.92
N LYS A 152 -15.73 6.86 -23.10
CA LYS A 152 -15.88 5.59 -22.38
C LYS A 152 -16.91 5.66 -21.27
N PHE A 153 -17.04 6.81 -20.60
CA PHE A 153 -17.96 7.03 -19.49
C PHE A 153 -19.17 7.90 -19.90
N SER A 154 -19.68 7.70 -21.12
CA SER A 154 -20.74 8.53 -21.72
C SER A 154 -22.09 8.50 -20.99
N THR A 155 -22.30 7.53 -20.10
CA THR A 155 -23.54 7.39 -19.31
C THR A 155 -23.53 8.18 -18.01
N ILE A 156 -22.44 8.87 -17.67
CA ILE A 156 -22.30 9.68 -16.46
C ILE A 156 -21.74 11.07 -16.79
N ASP A 157 -22.13 12.09 -16.03
CA ASP A 157 -21.56 13.43 -16.20
C ASP A 157 -20.21 13.55 -15.48
N ILE A 158 -19.14 13.36 -16.25
CA ILE A 158 -17.75 13.43 -15.79
C ILE A 158 -17.38 14.76 -15.12
N ASN A 159 -18.10 15.86 -15.39
CA ASN A 159 -17.80 17.15 -14.76
C ASN A 159 -18.31 17.25 -13.32
N THR A 160 -19.20 16.34 -12.91
CA THR A 160 -19.74 16.27 -11.54
C THR A 160 -18.96 15.31 -10.64
N ILE A 161 -18.02 14.55 -11.22
CA ILE A 161 -17.26 13.54 -10.52
C ILE A 161 -16.19 14.22 -9.65
N SER A 162 -16.25 13.93 -8.35
CA SER A 162 -15.19 14.31 -7.41
C SER A 162 -14.02 13.33 -7.48
N GLN A 163 -12.83 13.75 -7.08
CA GLN A 163 -11.63 12.90 -7.12
C GLN A 163 -11.12 12.64 -5.70
N ALA A 164 -10.78 11.39 -5.43
CA ALA A 164 -10.24 10.98 -4.14
C ALA A 164 -9.12 9.96 -4.30
N LEU A 165 -8.17 9.99 -3.37
CA LEU A 165 -7.08 9.03 -3.28
C LEU A 165 -7.30 8.09 -2.09
N CYS A 166 -7.27 6.79 -2.34
CA CYS A 166 -7.11 5.76 -1.32
C CYS A 166 -5.64 5.35 -1.28
N LEU A 167 -4.82 6.01 -0.45
CA LEU A 167 -3.39 5.74 -0.31
C LEU A 167 -3.13 4.92 0.94
N LEU A 168 -3.22 3.60 0.80
CA LEU A 168 -2.88 2.64 1.85
C LEU A 168 -1.34 2.55 1.95
N VAL A 169 -0.79 2.79 3.15
CA VAL A 169 0.65 2.84 3.35
C VAL A 169 1.12 2.06 4.58
N SER A 170 2.31 1.50 4.46
CA SER A 170 3.12 1.06 5.60
C SER A 170 4.45 1.79 5.58
N LEU A 171 4.69 2.60 6.61
CA LEU A 171 5.88 3.41 6.74
C LEU A 171 6.89 2.74 7.67
N PHE A 172 8.17 2.85 7.31
CA PHE A 172 9.27 2.33 8.13
C PHE A 172 10.31 3.43 8.31
N ILE A 173 10.85 3.51 9.51
CA ILE A 173 11.83 4.53 9.90
C ILE A 173 13.19 3.90 10.17
N PRO A 174 14.30 4.66 10.14
CA PRO A 174 15.60 4.11 10.50
C PRO A 174 15.56 3.45 11.88
N TYR A 175 16.34 2.38 12.07
CA TYR A 175 16.58 1.86 13.41
C TYR A 175 17.14 2.96 14.32
N GLU A 176 16.71 2.98 15.59
CA GLU A 176 17.08 4.02 16.56
C GLU A 176 16.67 5.46 16.18
N PHE A 177 15.75 5.62 15.22
CA PHE A 177 15.24 6.94 14.85
C PHE A 177 14.53 7.61 16.04
N ASN A 178 15.12 8.70 16.53
CA ASN A 178 14.70 9.41 17.74
C ASN A 178 13.93 10.71 17.46
N THR A 179 13.75 11.06 16.19
CA THR A 179 13.07 12.30 15.82
C THR A 179 11.56 12.09 15.77
N LYS A 180 10.81 13.03 16.34
CA LYS A 180 9.35 12.98 16.32
C LYS A 180 8.82 13.22 14.90
N LEU A 181 8.06 12.26 14.38
CA LEU A 181 7.37 12.40 13.09
C LEU A 181 6.14 13.31 13.21
N PRO A 182 5.73 13.98 12.12
CA PRO A 182 4.44 14.65 12.09
C PRO A 182 3.30 13.63 12.32
N PRO A 183 2.21 14.00 13.03
CA PRO A 183 1.14 13.07 13.42
C PRO A 183 0.54 12.27 12.26
N ALA A 184 0.41 12.88 11.08
CA ALA A 184 -0.16 12.24 9.89
C ALA A 184 0.65 11.02 9.41
N TYR A 185 1.97 10.99 9.64
CA TYR A 185 2.83 9.85 9.30
C TYR A 185 2.93 8.84 10.44
N GLN A 186 2.87 9.30 11.69
CA GLN A 186 3.10 8.46 12.87
C GLN A 186 2.14 7.26 12.93
N LYS A 187 0.86 7.46 12.59
CA LYS A 187 -0.15 6.39 12.56
C LYS A 187 0.20 5.25 11.58
N ALA A 188 0.85 5.60 10.47
CA ALA A 188 1.20 4.66 9.40
C ALA A 188 2.55 3.96 9.61
N VAL A 189 3.30 4.27 10.67
CA VAL A 189 4.57 3.59 10.97
C VAL A 189 4.30 2.15 11.43
N LYS A 190 4.91 1.18 10.75
CA LYS A 190 4.78 -0.26 11.02
C LYS A 190 6.06 -0.91 11.53
N GLY A 191 7.17 -0.19 11.52
CA GLY A 191 8.42 -0.67 12.10
C GLY A 191 9.63 0.07 11.56
N TYR A 192 10.75 -0.66 11.47
CA TYR A 192 12.06 -0.07 11.22
C TYR A 192 12.70 -0.56 9.92
N TYR A 193 13.82 0.05 9.54
CA TYR A 193 14.73 -0.54 8.59
C TYR A 193 16.18 -0.31 9.00
N PHE A 194 17.06 -1.21 8.57
CA PHE A 194 18.50 -1.16 8.84
C PHE A 194 19.24 -2.07 7.86
N ASN A 195 20.57 -1.95 7.81
CA ASN A 195 21.40 -2.77 6.93
C ASN A 195 21.70 -4.15 7.54
N LEU A 196 22.35 -5.02 6.76
CA LEU A 196 22.70 -6.37 7.19
C LEU A 196 23.67 -6.40 8.39
N GLU A 197 24.61 -5.46 8.47
CA GLU A 197 25.56 -5.38 9.58
C GLU A 197 24.85 -5.13 10.91
N THR A 198 23.96 -4.13 10.93
CA THR A 198 23.12 -3.85 12.09
C THR A 198 22.24 -5.06 12.43
N PHE A 199 21.62 -5.71 11.44
CA PHE A 199 20.81 -6.91 11.67
C PHE A 199 21.60 -8.00 12.42
N ASN A 200 22.81 -8.29 11.95
CA ASN A 200 23.69 -9.29 12.56
C ASN A 200 24.09 -8.92 13.98
N SER A 201 24.28 -7.62 14.26
CA SER A 201 24.66 -7.13 15.60
C SER A 201 23.53 -7.23 16.63
N ILE A 202 22.27 -7.16 16.19
CA ILE A 202 21.10 -7.19 17.07
C ILE A 202 20.46 -8.58 17.16
N ASP A 203 20.88 -9.54 16.35
CA ASP A 203 20.39 -10.92 16.42
C ASP A 203 20.75 -11.58 17.76
N ASN A 204 19.91 -12.53 18.19
CA ASN A 204 20.26 -13.43 19.28
C ASN A 204 19.50 -14.76 19.16
N PRO A 205 19.96 -15.84 19.84
CA PRO A 205 19.38 -17.18 19.69
C PRO A 205 17.91 -17.33 20.12
N GLU A 206 17.36 -16.39 20.88
CA GLU A 206 15.96 -16.41 21.31
C GLU A 206 15.01 -15.78 20.28
N LYS A 207 15.54 -15.06 19.28
CA LYS A 207 14.76 -14.44 18.21
C LYS A 207 14.50 -15.44 17.09
N GLN A 208 13.31 -15.32 16.51
CA GLN A 208 12.92 -16.08 15.34
C GLN A 208 12.44 -15.15 14.23
N TYR A 209 12.59 -15.58 12.99
CA TYR A 209 12.38 -14.76 11.81
C TYR A 209 11.56 -15.47 10.75
N TYR A 210 10.91 -14.66 9.93
CA TYR A 210 10.23 -15.10 8.71
C TYR A 210 10.41 -14.03 7.63
N LEU A 211 10.69 -14.46 6.40
CA LEU A 211 10.78 -13.58 5.22
C LEU A 211 9.48 -13.69 4.42
N PRO A 212 8.45 -12.88 4.72
CA PRO A 212 7.18 -12.94 4.01
C PRO A 212 7.35 -12.68 2.53
N SER A 213 6.64 -13.46 1.72
CA SER A 213 6.52 -13.18 0.29
C SER A 213 5.89 -11.79 0.08
N LYS A 214 6.12 -11.15 -1.07
CA LYS A 214 5.50 -9.83 -1.36
C LYS A 214 3.98 -9.82 -1.20
N LYS A 215 3.29 -10.94 -1.39
CA LYS A 215 1.83 -11.05 -1.23
C LYS A 215 1.39 -10.95 0.24
N GLU A 216 2.29 -11.25 1.17
CA GLU A 216 2.05 -11.26 2.61
C GLU A 216 2.46 -9.94 3.29
N TRP A 217 3.06 -9.00 2.55
CA TRP A 217 3.47 -7.71 3.10
C TRP A 217 2.28 -6.91 3.67
N GLY A 218 2.42 -6.46 4.91
CA GLY A 218 1.37 -5.77 5.68
C GLY A 218 0.40 -6.69 6.42
N ILE A 219 0.49 -8.02 6.28
CA ILE A 219 -0.18 -8.93 7.22
C ILE A 219 0.50 -8.81 8.58
N ASN A 220 -0.28 -8.89 9.66
CA ASN A 220 0.26 -8.87 11.03
C ASN A 220 1.16 -10.10 11.25
N PRO A 221 2.42 -9.95 11.70
CA PRO A 221 3.30 -11.08 11.97
C PRO A 221 2.72 -12.11 12.97
N SER A 222 1.82 -11.71 13.87
CA SER A 222 1.17 -12.64 14.82
C SER A 222 0.32 -13.72 14.15
N GLU A 223 -0.06 -13.53 12.88
CA GLU A 223 -0.83 -14.49 12.09
C GLU A 223 0.04 -15.63 11.53
N ASN A 224 1.36 -15.48 11.62
CA ASN A 224 2.34 -16.40 11.07
C ASN A 224 2.66 -17.54 12.03
N GLU A 225 2.68 -18.76 11.48
CA GLU A 225 2.95 -19.98 12.23
C GLU A 225 4.37 -20.52 11.97
N ILE A 226 5.01 -20.09 10.89
CA ILE A 226 6.31 -20.61 10.46
C ILE A 226 7.42 -19.64 10.85
N TRP A 227 8.26 -20.06 11.79
CA TRP A 227 9.36 -19.27 12.31
C TRP A 227 10.68 -20.03 12.19
N ASN A 228 11.74 -19.33 11.79
CA ASN A 228 13.08 -19.89 11.61
C ASN A 228 14.07 -19.14 12.50
N ASP A 229 15.20 -19.75 12.84
CA ASP A 229 16.32 -19.01 13.40
C ASP A 229 17.02 -18.16 12.32
N TYR A 230 18.05 -17.41 12.71
CA TYR A 230 18.85 -16.61 11.77
C TYR A 230 19.40 -17.47 10.61
N LYS A 231 19.95 -18.66 10.92
CA LYS A 231 20.52 -19.57 9.91
C LYS A 231 19.48 -20.02 8.89
N GLY A 232 18.24 -20.24 9.32
CA GLY A 232 17.15 -20.67 8.46
C GLY A 232 16.72 -19.62 7.43
N ILE A 233 16.95 -18.33 7.68
CA ILE A 233 16.64 -17.25 6.71
C ILE A 233 17.87 -16.70 5.98
N GLU A 234 19.08 -16.97 6.49
CA GLU A 234 20.32 -16.34 6.07
C GLU A 234 20.56 -16.46 4.55
N ASN A 235 20.40 -17.66 4.01
CA ASN A 235 20.74 -17.92 2.62
C ASN A 235 19.77 -17.19 1.65
N GLN A 236 18.47 -17.19 1.97
CA GLN A 236 17.46 -16.46 1.21
C GLN A 236 17.68 -14.95 1.31
N MET A 237 17.88 -14.43 2.53
CA MET A 237 18.15 -13.02 2.78
C MET A 237 19.35 -12.53 1.98
N ASN A 238 20.50 -13.22 2.10
CA ASN A 238 21.74 -12.84 1.44
C ASN A 238 21.62 -12.87 -0.09
N THR A 239 20.85 -13.81 -0.64
CA THR A 239 20.56 -13.86 -2.07
C THR A 239 19.81 -12.62 -2.53
N CYS A 240 18.72 -12.24 -1.83
CA CYS A 240 17.94 -11.05 -2.16
C CYS A 240 18.79 -9.76 -2.07
N LEU A 241 19.59 -9.61 -1.01
CA LEU A 241 20.43 -8.42 -0.83
C LEU A 241 21.50 -8.30 -1.92
N LYS A 242 22.13 -9.41 -2.33
CA LYS A 242 23.07 -9.45 -3.48
C LYS A 242 22.42 -9.02 -4.78
N GLU A 243 21.14 -9.34 -4.97
CA GLU A 243 20.33 -8.92 -6.12
C GLU A 243 19.78 -7.49 -5.99
N LYS A 244 20.24 -6.71 -5.01
CA LYS A 244 19.74 -5.35 -4.70
C LYS A 244 18.24 -5.32 -4.43
N GLN A 245 17.77 -6.32 -3.67
CA GLN A 245 16.40 -6.42 -3.20
C GLN A 245 16.37 -6.39 -1.67
N SER A 246 15.88 -5.29 -1.12
CA SER A 246 15.59 -5.14 0.30
C SER A 246 14.47 -6.09 0.68
N VAL A 247 14.62 -6.76 1.82
CA VAL A 247 13.68 -7.80 2.28
C VAL A 247 12.87 -7.29 3.46
N LEU A 248 11.56 -7.52 3.43
CA LEU A 248 10.72 -7.41 4.63
C LEU A 248 10.99 -8.65 5.47
N CYS A 249 11.23 -8.45 6.76
CA CYS A 249 11.42 -9.50 7.74
C CYS A 249 10.43 -9.30 8.88
N TRP A 250 9.81 -10.40 9.31
CA TRP A 250 9.09 -10.48 10.56
C TRP A 250 9.97 -11.12 11.61
N GLN A 251 9.96 -10.57 12.82
CA GLN A 251 10.64 -11.13 13.97
C GLN A 251 9.62 -11.47 15.06
N LYS A 252 9.80 -12.62 15.69
CA LYS A 252 9.18 -13.00 16.95
C LYS A 252 10.24 -13.06 18.04
N TYR A 253 9.96 -12.42 19.17
CA TYR A 253 10.77 -12.52 20.37
C TYR A 253 9.86 -12.62 21.59
N LYS A 254 9.83 -13.79 22.24
CA LYS A 254 8.83 -14.09 23.28
C LYS A 254 7.41 -13.90 22.72
N GLU A 255 6.63 -12.99 23.30
CA GLU A 255 5.27 -12.64 22.86
C GLU A 255 5.23 -11.40 21.96
N ASP A 256 6.39 -10.77 21.70
CA ASP A 256 6.49 -9.57 20.89
C ASP A 256 6.77 -9.89 19.43
N TYR A 257 6.15 -9.10 18.55
CA TYR A 257 6.30 -9.20 17.11
C TYR A 257 6.81 -7.88 16.55
N LEU A 258 7.79 -7.94 15.65
CA LEU A 258 8.32 -6.79 14.92
C LEU A 258 8.28 -7.06 13.42
N SER A 259 8.20 -5.97 12.67
CA SER A 259 8.31 -5.94 11.22
C SER A 259 9.38 -4.93 10.85
N PHE A 260 10.34 -5.31 10.02
CA PHE A 260 11.38 -4.39 9.57
C PHE A 260 11.90 -4.74 8.18
N PHE A 261 12.51 -3.77 7.52
CA PHE A 261 13.24 -3.99 6.28
C PHE A 261 14.73 -4.15 6.54
N ILE A 262 15.33 -5.18 5.94
CA ILE A 262 16.79 -5.29 5.80
C ILE A 262 17.14 -4.76 4.42
N VAL A 263 17.88 -3.65 4.37
CA VAL A 263 18.21 -2.95 3.11
C VAL A 263 19.60 -3.33 2.60
N TRP A 264 19.77 -3.30 1.26
CA TRP A 264 21.04 -3.62 0.59
C TRP A 264 21.96 -2.42 0.39
N TRP A 265 21.45 -1.21 0.62
CA TRP A 265 22.12 0.06 0.41
C TRP A 265 22.58 0.69 1.73
#